data_AF-A0A5C3K9T3-F1
#
_entry.id   AF-A0A5C3K9T3-F1
#
_cell.length_a   1.000
_cell.length_b   1.000
_cell.length_c   1.000
_cell.angle_alpha   90.00
_cell.angle_beta   90.00
_cell.angle_gamma   90.00
#
_symmetry.space_group_name_H-M   'P 1'
#
loop_
_entity.id
_entity.type
_entity.pdbx_description
1 polymer ?
#
loop_
_entity_poly.entity_id
_entity_poly.type
_entity_poly.pdbx_seq_one_letter_code
_entity_poly.pdbx_strand_id
1 'polypeptide(L)'
;MAAHTPAPHTQTVGACKVNHQANAALRPILEGIHTEEELEGVVEHLHAIQHSCEAAVLEGQMHDPAPLNPKGRPRTAQITGALEGCPRGGGPPPSDEQGGRRCEVCHQPGHNQSKCPLVPQV
;
A
#
# COMPACT_ATOMS: atom_id res chain seq x y z
N MET A 1 22.03 15.04 -1.76
CA MET A 1 21.46 14.28 -2.89
C MET A 1 21.74 12.81 -2.61
N ALA A 2 20.71 12.04 -2.22
CA ALA A 2 20.87 10.64 -1.84
C ALA A 2 20.99 9.79 -3.11
N ALA A 3 22.10 9.08 -3.27
CA ALA A 3 22.32 8.17 -4.38
C ALA A 3 21.35 6.99 -4.28
N HIS A 4 20.51 6.83 -5.31
CA HIS A 4 19.60 5.70 -5.45
C HIS A 4 20.43 4.50 -5.93
N THR A 5 20.70 3.54 -5.05
CA THR A 5 21.28 2.25 -5.47
C THR A 5 20.19 1.49 -6.24
N PRO A 6 20.33 1.25 -7.55
CA PRO A 6 19.33 0.49 -8.29
C PRO A 6 19.31 -0.95 -7.76
N ALA A 7 18.10 -1.49 -7.57
CA ALA A 7 17.92 -2.87 -7.15
C ALA A 7 18.64 -3.83 -8.12
N PRO A 8 19.25 -4.92 -7.63
CA PRO A 8 19.93 -5.89 -8.48
C PRO A 8 18.94 -6.46 -9.51
N HIS A 9 19.36 -6.47 -10.75
CA HIS A 9 18.59 -7.01 -11.87
C HIS A 9 18.48 -8.53 -11.69
N THR A 10 17.26 -9.01 -11.45
CA THR A 10 16.98 -10.45 -11.33
C THR A 10 16.89 -11.04 -12.74
N GLN A 11 17.91 -11.79 -13.13
CA GLN A 11 17.87 -12.56 -14.37
C GLN A 11 17.01 -13.80 -14.17
N THR A 12 15.98 -13.97 -14.99
CA THR A 12 15.17 -15.19 -14.99
C THR A 12 16.01 -16.35 -15.51
N VAL A 13 16.02 -17.46 -14.77
CA VAL A 13 16.71 -18.69 -15.19
C VAL A 13 15.73 -19.55 -15.97
N GLY A 14 16.14 -20.02 -17.16
CA GLY A 14 15.31 -20.90 -17.98
C GLY A 14 15.06 -22.26 -17.30
N ALA A 15 13.82 -22.78 -17.42
CA ALA A 15 13.40 -24.01 -16.77
C ALA A 15 14.29 -25.22 -17.10
N CYS A 16 14.75 -25.33 -18.35
CA CYS A 16 15.66 -26.41 -18.77
C CYS A 16 17.00 -26.37 -17.99
N LYS A 17 17.56 -25.17 -17.79
CA LYS A 17 18.80 -25.01 -17.02
C LYS A 17 18.59 -25.35 -15.55
N VAL A 18 17.48 -24.92 -14.95
CA VAL A 18 17.13 -25.28 -13.57
C VAL A 18 17.01 -26.79 -13.42
N ASN A 19 16.24 -27.44 -14.28
CA ASN A 19 16.03 -28.88 -14.22
C ASN A 19 17.34 -29.67 -14.42
N HIS A 20 18.14 -29.29 -15.41
CA HIS A 20 19.43 -29.94 -15.67
C HIS A 20 20.36 -29.81 -14.47
N GLN A 21 20.47 -28.62 -13.90
CA GLN A 21 21.36 -28.36 -12.77
C GLN A 21 20.88 -29.04 -11.49
N ALA A 22 19.57 -29.05 -11.22
CA ALA A 22 18.98 -29.76 -10.09
C ALA A 22 19.24 -31.27 -10.19
N ASN A 23 18.97 -31.88 -11.35
CA ASN A 23 19.21 -33.31 -11.56
C ASN A 23 20.70 -33.67 -11.51
N ALA A 24 21.58 -32.80 -12.04
CA ALA A 24 23.02 -33.01 -11.93
C ALA A 24 23.51 -32.97 -10.48
N ALA A 25 22.94 -32.09 -9.65
CA ALA A 25 23.28 -31.98 -8.23
C ALA A 25 22.71 -33.14 -7.40
N LEU A 26 21.53 -33.65 -7.73
CA LEU A 26 20.89 -34.75 -7.02
C LEU A 26 21.48 -36.13 -7.37
N ARG A 27 22.02 -36.30 -8.57
CA ARG A 27 22.56 -37.58 -9.06
C ARG A 27 23.49 -38.32 -8.09
N PRO A 28 24.53 -37.69 -7.51
CA PRO A 28 25.43 -38.38 -6.58
C PRO A 28 24.74 -38.90 -5.32
N ILE A 29 23.67 -38.22 -4.89
CA ILE A 29 22.87 -38.63 -3.72
C ILE A 29 22.02 -39.83 -4.09
N LEU A 30 21.38 -39.79 -5.26
CA LEU A 30 20.50 -40.86 -5.75
C LEU A 30 21.25 -42.15 -6.07
N GLU A 31 22.53 -42.08 -6.47
CA GLU A 31 23.35 -43.26 -6.77
C GLU A 31 23.57 -44.17 -5.55
N GLY A 32 23.51 -43.63 -4.33
CA GLY A 32 23.67 -44.38 -3.09
C GLY A 32 22.37 -44.91 -2.49
N ILE A 33 21.21 -44.63 -3.10
CA ILE A 33 19.90 -45.04 -2.59
C ILE A 33 19.55 -46.39 -3.19
N HIS A 34 19.33 -47.37 -2.32
CA HIS A 34 19.01 -48.73 -2.71
C HIS A 34 17.68 -49.22 -2.11
N THR A 35 17.16 -48.55 -1.08
CA THR A 35 15.88 -48.91 -0.45
C THR A 35 14.85 -47.78 -0.47
N GLU A 36 13.59 -48.13 -0.23
CA GLU A 36 12.49 -47.18 -0.16
C GLU A 36 12.60 -46.28 1.07
N GLU A 37 13.06 -46.82 2.19
CA GLU A 37 13.28 -46.10 3.44
C GLU A 37 14.40 -45.05 3.30
N GLU A 38 15.47 -45.37 2.57
CA GLU A 38 16.54 -44.43 2.26
C GLU A 38 16.04 -43.27 1.40
N LEU A 39 15.20 -43.56 0.40
CA LEU A 39 14.58 -42.53 -0.43
C LEU A 39 13.65 -41.63 0.39
N GLU A 40 12.81 -42.22 1.24
CA GLU A 40 11.89 -41.48 2.11
C GLU A 40 12.67 -40.57 3.06
N GLY A 41 13.75 -41.06 3.67
CA GLY A 41 14.62 -40.27 4.54
C GLY A 41 15.28 -39.09 3.83
N VAL A 42 15.71 -39.25 2.57
CA VAL A 42 16.26 -38.14 1.77
C VAL A 42 15.18 -37.10 1.45
N VAL A 43 13.97 -37.52 1.12
CA VAL A 43 12.85 -36.62 0.83
C VAL A 43 12.45 -35.83 2.09
N GLU A 44 12.35 -36.50 3.23
CA GLU A 44 12.07 -35.86 4.52
C GLU A 44 13.16 -34.82 4.86
N HIS A 45 14.43 -35.16 4.62
CA HIS A 45 15.53 -34.23 4.83
C HIS A 45 15.44 -32.97 3.94
N LEU A 46 15.07 -33.12 2.66
CA LEU A 46 14.88 -31.99 1.76
C LEU A 46 13.73 -31.09 2.21
N HIS A 47 12.62 -31.67 2.68
CA HIS A 47 11.51 -30.89 3.25
C HIS A 47 11.91 -30.15 4.52
N ALA A 48 12.68 -30.78 5.40
CA ALA A 48 13.20 -30.14 6.61
C ALA A 48 14.09 -28.92 6.27
N ILE A 49 14.98 -29.06 5.28
CA ILE A 49 15.79 -27.94 4.79
C ILE A 49 14.90 -26.82 4.26
N GLN A 50 13.91 -27.14 3.43
CA GLN A 50 12.98 -26.14 2.88
C GLN A 50 12.29 -25.35 4.00
N HIS A 51 11.72 -26.04 4.99
CA HIS A 51 11.05 -25.40 6.13
C HIS A 51 12.01 -24.52 6.94
N SER A 52 13.25 -24.97 7.16
CA SER A 52 14.26 -24.17 7.85
C SER A 52 14.62 -22.88 7.09
N CYS A 53 14.73 -22.95 5.77
CA CYS A 53 15.01 -21.78 4.94
C CYS A 53 13.84 -20.80 4.95
N GLU A 54 12.60 -21.29 4.84
CA GLU A 54 11.39 -20.46 4.89
C GLU A 54 11.26 -19.76 6.25
N ALA A 55 11.49 -20.48 7.35
CA ALA A 55 11.53 -19.92 8.69
C ALA A 55 12.61 -18.83 8.82
N ALA A 56 13.82 -19.08 8.32
CA ALA A 56 14.91 -18.10 8.34
C ALA A 56 14.63 -16.85 7.48
N VAL A 57 13.93 -17.01 6.35
CA VAL A 57 13.47 -15.88 5.52
C VAL A 57 12.45 -15.06 6.29
N LEU A 58 11.50 -15.70 6.97
CA LEU A 58 10.48 -15.01 7.76
C LEU A 58 11.08 -14.27 8.95
N GLU A 59 12.04 -14.88 9.66
CA GLU A 59 12.74 -14.26 10.79
C GLU A 59 13.69 -13.14 10.34
N GLY A 60 14.31 -13.27 9.16
CA GLY A 60 15.21 -12.28 8.57
C GLY A 60 14.48 -11.14 7.82
N GLN A 61 13.17 -11.24 7.63
CA GLN A 61 12.35 -10.21 6.99
C GLN A 61 12.12 -9.05 7.97
N MET A 62 13.16 -8.24 8.22
CA MET A 62 12.99 -6.93 8.83
C MET A 62 12.07 -6.10 7.91
N HIS A 63 10.80 -5.99 8.30
CA HIS A 63 9.89 -5.06 7.65
C HIS A 63 10.34 -3.64 7.96
N ASP A 64 10.63 -2.86 6.92
CA ASP A 64 10.71 -1.42 7.07
C ASP A 64 9.37 -0.94 7.62
N PRO A 65 9.35 -0.23 8.77
CA PRO A 65 8.11 0.31 9.30
C PRO A 65 7.51 1.21 8.23
N ALA A 66 6.18 1.10 8.05
CA ALA A 66 5.47 1.91 7.07
C ALA A 66 5.90 3.38 7.21
N PRO A 67 6.30 4.05 6.11
CA PRO A 67 6.76 5.42 6.19
C PRO A 67 5.70 6.23 6.92
N LEU A 68 6.11 6.89 8.00
CA LEU A 68 5.23 7.78 8.75
C LEU A 68 4.76 8.86 7.77
N ASN A 69 3.56 8.72 7.22
CA ASN A 69 2.89 9.81 6.53
C ASN A 69 2.79 10.94 7.56
N PRO A 70 3.55 12.04 7.41
CA PRO A 70 3.45 13.12 8.38
C PRO A 70 2.03 13.69 8.26
N LYS A 71 1.16 13.35 9.21
CA LYS A 71 -0.12 14.03 9.37
C LYS A 71 0.20 15.44 9.79
N GLY A 72 0.23 16.36 8.83
CA GLY A 72 0.57 17.75 9.09
C GLY A 72 0.83 18.51 7.80
N ARG A 73 0.69 19.83 7.90
CA ARG A 73 1.02 20.75 6.83
C ARG A 73 2.48 20.52 6.40
N PRO A 74 2.81 20.50 5.10
CA PRO A 74 4.19 20.39 4.66
C PRO A 74 5.05 21.47 5.34
N ARG A 75 6.23 21.11 5.85
CA ARG A 75 7.15 22.04 6.55
C ARG A 75 7.54 23.26 5.70
N THR A 76 7.35 23.20 4.40
CA THR A 76 7.58 24.30 3.45
C THR A 76 6.47 25.34 3.45
N ALA A 77 5.30 25.01 3.98
CA ALA A 77 4.23 25.98 4.10
C ALA A 77 4.52 26.80 5.37
N GLN A 78 5.16 27.96 5.15
CA GLN A 78 5.43 28.96 6.18
C GLN A 78 4.16 29.28 6.96
N ILE A 79 4.26 29.35 8.29
CA ILE A 79 3.27 30.02 9.12
C ILE A 79 3.28 31.48 8.65
N THR A 80 2.33 31.89 7.81
CA THR A 80 2.23 33.29 7.42
C THR A 80 1.85 34.06 8.69
N GLY A 81 2.64 35.07 9.05
CA GLY A 81 2.28 35.96 10.15
C GLY A 81 0.96 36.66 9.86
N ALA A 82 0.33 37.27 10.88
CA ALA A 82 -0.97 37.96 10.71
C ALA A 82 -0.98 39.06 9.60
N LEU A 83 0.19 39.52 9.16
CA LEU A 83 0.37 40.50 8.09
C LEU A 83 0.60 39.91 6.68
N GLU A 84 0.86 38.61 6.54
CA GLU A 84 1.27 37.98 5.25
C GLU A 84 0.13 37.35 4.44
N GLY A 85 -1.12 37.54 4.87
CA GLY A 85 -2.29 37.14 4.10
C GLY A 85 -2.63 35.65 4.19
N CYS A 86 -3.85 35.32 3.75
CA CYS A 86 -4.43 33.98 3.87
C CYS A 86 -3.56 32.96 3.13
N PRO A 87 -3.26 31.80 3.73
CA PRO A 87 -2.65 30.70 3.00
C PRO A 87 -3.55 30.37 1.80
N ARG A 88 -2.98 30.39 0.59
CA ARG A 88 -3.62 29.88 -0.64
C ARG A 88 -3.85 28.37 -0.49
N GLY A 89 -4.84 27.99 0.29
CA GLY A 89 -5.48 26.69 0.23
C GLY A 89 -6.44 26.68 -0.96
N GLY A 90 -6.43 25.59 -1.73
CA GLY A 90 -7.28 25.37 -2.90
C GLY A 90 -8.74 25.06 -2.55
N GLY A 91 -9.32 25.78 -1.60
CA GLY A 91 -10.76 25.80 -1.39
C GLY A 91 -11.40 26.80 -2.35
N PRO A 92 -12.56 26.47 -2.96
CA PRO A 92 -13.32 27.49 -3.70
C PRO A 92 -13.65 28.66 -2.75
N PRO A 93 -13.54 29.92 -3.20
CA PRO A 93 -13.90 31.06 -2.36
C PRO A 93 -15.35 30.91 -1.87
N PRO A 94 -15.68 31.40 -0.67
CA PRO A 94 -17.09 31.54 -0.31
C PRO A 94 -17.72 32.47 -1.34
N SER A 95 -18.64 31.93 -2.13
CA SER A 95 -19.40 32.74 -3.06
C SER A 95 -20.26 33.71 -2.26
N ASP A 96 -19.81 34.95 -2.14
CA ASP A 96 -20.59 36.11 -1.66
C ASP A 96 -21.64 36.56 -2.68
N GLU A 97 -22.29 35.62 -3.36
CA GLU A 97 -23.35 35.88 -4.31
C GLU A 97 -24.62 35.15 -3.87
N GLN A 98 -25.45 35.89 -3.12
CA GLN A 98 -26.91 35.81 -3.14
C GLN A 98 -27.52 34.40 -3.37
N GLY A 99 -27.68 33.64 -2.30
CA GLY A 99 -28.47 32.41 -2.38
C GLY A 99 -28.44 31.54 -1.15
N GLY A 100 -28.86 32.08 0.01
CA GLY A 100 -29.33 31.19 1.08
C GLY A 100 -30.34 30.18 0.50
N ARG A 101 -30.35 28.93 1.02
CA ARG A 101 -31.18 27.84 0.49
C ARG A 101 -32.57 28.34 0.15
N ARG A 102 -32.96 28.24 -1.13
CA ARG A 102 -34.30 28.60 -1.60
C ARG A 102 -35.31 27.64 -0.96
N CYS A 103 -36.48 28.16 -0.61
CA CYS A 103 -37.55 27.33 -0.11
C CYS A 103 -37.90 26.23 -1.13
N GLU A 104 -38.06 24.98 -0.70
CA GLU A 104 -38.39 23.86 -1.61
C GLU A 104 -39.80 23.96 -2.19
N VAL A 105 -40.69 24.77 -1.60
CA VAL A 105 -42.08 24.95 -2.04
C VAL A 105 -42.21 26.07 -3.08
N CYS A 106 -41.63 27.24 -2.80
CA CYS A 106 -41.83 28.44 -3.61
C CYS A 106 -40.54 28.94 -4.30
N HIS A 107 -39.40 28.30 -4.01
CA HIS A 107 -38.08 28.64 -4.52
C HIS A 107 -37.61 30.09 -4.30
N GLN A 108 -38.26 30.83 -3.40
CA GLN A 108 -37.81 32.16 -2.98
C GLN A 108 -36.77 32.04 -1.85
N PRO A 109 -35.74 32.90 -1.81
CA PRO A 109 -34.80 32.96 -0.70
C PRO A 109 -35.43 33.59 0.55
N GLY A 110 -34.77 33.42 1.70
CA GLY A 110 -35.15 34.11 2.96
C GLY A 110 -36.08 33.34 3.89
N HIS A 111 -36.54 32.14 3.53
CA HIS A 111 -37.31 31.26 4.42
C HIS A 111 -37.13 29.77 4.07
N ASN A 112 -37.47 28.89 5.00
CA ASN A 112 -37.49 27.44 4.81
C ASN A 112 -38.92 26.91 4.58
N GLN A 113 -39.06 25.64 4.19
CA GLN A 113 -40.35 24.98 3.90
C GLN A 113 -41.39 25.21 5.02
N SER A 114 -40.96 25.13 6.28
CA SER A 114 -41.82 25.27 7.47
C SER A 114 -42.39 26.68 7.68
N LYS A 115 -41.77 27.70 7.08
CA LYS A 115 -42.18 29.12 7.18
C LYS A 115 -42.58 29.68 5.82
N CYS A 116 -42.93 28.82 4.87
CA CYS A 116 -43.33 29.24 3.54
C CYS A 116 -44.72 29.90 3.58
N PRO A 117 -44.88 31.13 3.07
CA PRO A 117 -46.17 31.82 3.05
C PRO A 117 -47.20 31.15 2.12
N LEU A 118 -46.77 30.23 1.27
CA LEU A 118 -47.63 29.46 0.37
C LEU A 118 -48.14 28.15 0.99
N VAL A 119 -47.64 27.76 2.17
CA VAL A 119 -48.14 26.57 2.87
C VAL A 119 -49.16 27.04 3.92
N PRO A 120 -50.42 26.58 3.88
CA PRO A 120 -51.38 26.88 4.94
C PRO A 120 -50.85 26.27 6.24
N GLN A 121 -50.67 27.12 7.26
CA GLN A 121 -50.35 26.64 8.60
C GLN A 121 -51.58 25.91 9.12
N VAL A 122 -51.47 24.60 9.27
CA VAL A 122 -52.46 23.75 9.94
C VAL A 122 -52.10 23.66 11.41
#